data_AF-A0A0M2H1Q3-F1
#
_entry.id   AF-A0A0M2H1Q3-F1
#
_cell.length_a   1.000
_cell.length_b   1.000
_cell.length_c   1.000
_cell.angle_alpha   90.00
_cell.angle_beta   90.00
_cell.angle_gamma   90.00
#
_symmetry.space_group_name_H-M   'P 1'
#
loop_
_entity.id
_entity.type
_entity.pdbx_description
1 polymer ?
#
loop_
_entity_poly.entity_id
_entity_poly.type
_entity_poly.pdbx_seq_one_letter_code
_entity_poly.pdbx_strand_id
1 'polypeptide(L)'
;MQGDRAEARVREFAEALLALKERTPHSYETLATRLDISRSALHRYCSGRAVPADFDVVRRLARQAGADRDEVTELHRLWVLASEPRTPSPVPEPAAAGASTPVPVEDGPVGGETEVLSPAATPAEEGREAVGAGDSRSLRWPWTVAAVLSAAALAAAALIGNEGAEEPSETVADNRPLFTGECKEPVRDGQSDRCVREVQLLLSRTGVTIGIDGIFGPETLRRVEAFQLRVGLNVDGIVDDDTKRALYDEDVSLKTWSKKQVADRIHEVFGKKADTAVRIARCQSFLDPLYITPNTNGTRNWGIFQISDARLRDLRGTPEKAMDPDWNIRAAHRLWAQDETFSDWPHCAAAAEDPPPGEGGDAP
;
A
#
# COMPACT_ATOMS: atom_id res chain seq x y z
N MET A 1 -10.18 -6.77 -28.34
CA MET A 1 -9.35 -7.89 -27.86
C MET A 1 -9.00 -7.76 -26.38
N GLN A 2 -8.03 -6.91 -25.99
CA GLN A 2 -7.61 -6.83 -24.57
C GLN A 2 -8.63 -6.14 -23.66
N GLY A 3 -9.31 -5.09 -24.15
CA GLY A 3 -10.44 -4.45 -23.46
C GLY A 3 -11.58 -5.43 -23.19
N ASP A 4 -12.05 -6.13 -24.23
CA ASP A 4 -13.14 -7.12 -24.13
C ASP A 4 -12.84 -8.23 -23.11
N ARG A 5 -11.56 -8.65 -23.00
CA ARG A 5 -11.13 -9.64 -22.00
C ARG A 5 -11.18 -9.09 -20.57
N ALA A 6 -10.80 -7.83 -20.36
CA ALA A 6 -10.90 -7.17 -19.06
C ALA A 6 -12.37 -6.96 -18.65
N GLU A 7 -13.23 -6.51 -19.58
CA GLU A 7 -14.67 -6.36 -19.33
C GLU A 7 -15.36 -7.71 -19.08
N ALA A 8 -14.93 -8.78 -19.77
CA ALA A 8 -15.42 -10.13 -19.50
C ALA A 8 -15.10 -10.60 -18.07
N ARG A 9 -13.87 -10.38 -17.59
CA ARG A 9 -13.46 -10.72 -16.20
C ARG A 9 -14.23 -9.94 -15.15
N VAL A 10 -14.45 -8.64 -15.35
CA VAL A 10 -15.25 -7.80 -14.44
C VAL A 10 -16.71 -8.27 -14.39
N ARG A 11 -17.26 -8.68 -15.53
CA ARG A 11 -18.62 -9.22 -15.63
C ARG A 11 -18.76 -10.60 -14.97
N GLU A 12 -17.83 -11.53 -15.24
CA GLU A 12 -17.76 -12.86 -14.62
C GLU A 12 -17.69 -12.76 -13.08
N PHE A 13 -16.86 -11.86 -12.57
CA PHE A 13 -16.79 -11.56 -11.14
C PHE A 13 -18.08 -10.93 -10.59
N ALA A 14 -18.71 -10.01 -11.32
CA ALA A 14 -19.97 -9.39 -10.91
C ALA A 14 -21.16 -10.37 -10.88
N GLU A 15 -21.21 -11.31 -11.83
CA GLU A 15 -22.17 -12.40 -11.88
C GLU A 15 -22.04 -13.31 -10.64
N ALA A 16 -20.81 -13.63 -10.23
CA ALA A 16 -20.54 -14.36 -8.99
C ALA A 16 -21.01 -13.60 -7.73
N LEU A 17 -20.76 -12.28 -7.65
CA LEU A 17 -21.27 -11.45 -6.54
C LEU A 17 -22.80 -11.36 -6.52
N LEU A 18 -23.44 -11.32 -7.69
CA LEU A 18 -24.90 -11.29 -7.80
C LEU A 18 -25.51 -12.60 -7.30
N ALA A 19 -24.93 -13.75 -7.67
CA ALA A 19 -25.37 -15.07 -7.20
C ALA A 19 -25.29 -15.20 -5.66
N LEU A 20 -24.21 -14.69 -5.03
CA LEU A 20 -24.12 -14.62 -3.57
C LEU A 20 -25.24 -13.76 -2.96
N LYS A 21 -25.49 -12.59 -3.55
CA LYS A 21 -26.57 -11.70 -3.08
C LYS A 21 -27.95 -12.35 -3.25
N GLU A 22 -28.18 -13.15 -4.28
CA GLU A 22 -29.45 -13.85 -4.51
C GLU A 22 -29.67 -15.05 -3.57
N ARG A 23 -28.61 -15.68 -3.08
CA ARG A 23 -28.67 -16.65 -1.96
C ARG A 23 -29.10 -16.01 -0.64
N THR A 24 -28.94 -14.69 -0.46
CA THR A 24 -29.34 -14.00 0.76
C THR A 24 -30.77 -13.43 0.68
N PRO A 25 -31.60 -13.56 1.72
CA PRO A 25 -32.97 -13.02 1.75
C PRO A 25 -33.01 -11.50 2.05
N HIS A 26 -31.89 -10.79 1.90
CA HIS A 26 -31.72 -9.42 2.37
C HIS A 26 -31.69 -8.43 1.21
N SER A 27 -32.23 -7.23 1.47
CA SER A 27 -32.16 -6.14 0.51
C SER A 27 -30.71 -5.66 0.32
N TYR A 28 -30.41 -5.05 -0.83
CA TYR A 28 -29.14 -4.37 -1.06
C TYR A 28 -28.79 -3.34 0.03
N GLU A 29 -29.77 -2.76 0.70
CA GLU A 29 -29.59 -1.80 1.78
C GLU A 29 -29.15 -2.50 3.07
N THR A 30 -29.88 -3.54 3.48
CA THR A 30 -29.56 -4.37 4.66
C THR A 30 -28.19 -5.05 4.53
N LEU A 31 -27.85 -5.54 3.34
CA LEU A 31 -26.52 -6.12 3.07
C LEU A 31 -25.43 -5.05 3.18
N ALA A 32 -25.60 -3.90 2.50
CA ALA A 32 -24.61 -2.84 2.48
C ALA A 32 -24.27 -2.32 3.90
N THR A 33 -25.28 -2.10 4.74
CA THR A 33 -25.07 -1.72 6.15
C THR A 33 -24.26 -2.76 6.93
N ARG A 34 -24.50 -4.06 6.73
CA ARG A 34 -23.73 -5.14 7.39
C ARG A 34 -22.32 -5.34 6.83
N LEU A 35 -22.08 -4.90 5.60
CA LEU A 35 -20.78 -4.96 4.95
C LEU A 35 -19.92 -3.71 5.23
N ASP A 36 -20.51 -2.69 5.85
CA ASP A 36 -19.93 -1.36 6.09
C ASP A 36 -19.60 -0.59 4.80
N ILE A 37 -20.54 -0.63 3.83
CA ILE A 37 -20.44 0.08 2.55
C ILE A 37 -21.77 0.74 2.19
N SER A 38 -21.76 1.66 1.22
CA SER A 38 -23.01 2.25 0.71
C SER A 38 -23.81 1.27 -0.16
N ARG A 39 -25.15 1.38 -0.13
CA ARG A 39 -26.07 0.65 -1.02
C ARG A 39 -25.67 0.78 -2.49
N SER A 40 -25.24 1.98 -2.89
CA SER A 40 -24.78 2.28 -4.26
C SER A 40 -23.46 1.60 -4.62
N ALA A 41 -22.54 1.41 -3.68
CA ALA A 41 -21.31 0.65 -3.91
C ALA A 41 -21.61 -0.84 -4.13
N LEU A 42 -22.40 -1.47 -3.25
CA LEU A 42 -22.78 -2.88 -3.40
C LEU A 42 -23.52 -3.14 -4.73
N HIS A 43 -24.45 -2.25 -5.10
CA HIS A 43 -25.15 -2.33 -6.38
C HIS A 43 -24.19 -2.16 -7.57
N ARG A 44 -23.16 -1.31 -7.50
CA ARG A 44 -22.14 -1.18 -8.56
C ARG A 44 -21.31 -2.45 -8.72
N TYR A 45 -20.97 -3.12 -7.62
CA TYR A 45 -20.21 -4.38 -7.64
C TYR A 45 -21.02 -5.51 -8.29
N CYS A 46 -22.25 -5.77 -7.82
CA CYS A 46 -23.13 -6.79 -8.40
C CYS A 46 -23.66 -6.47 -9.81
N SER A 47 -23.35 -5.29 -10.37
CA SER A 47 -23.69 -4.92 -11.76
C SER A 47 -22.47 -4.69 -12.66
N GLY A 48 -21.26 -5.04 -12.21
CA GLY A 48 -20.02 -4.94 -12.99
C GLY A 48 -19.57 -3.51 -13.29
N ARG A 49 -20.16 -2.50 -12.63
CA ARG A 49 -19.80 -1.07 -12.79
C ARG A 49 -18.65 -0.64 -11.89
N ALA A 50 -18.16 -1.53 -11.04
CA ALA A 50 -16.99 -1.38 -10.20
C ALA A 50 -16.54 -2.76 -9.72
N VAL A 51 -15.27 -2.86 -9.35
CA VAL A 51 -14.72 -3.98 -8.57
C VAL A 51 -14.36 -3.40 -7.18
N PRO A 52 -14.59 -4.11 -6.06
CA PRO A 52 -14.14 -3.67 -4.74
C PRO A 52 -12.61 -3.54 -4.71
N ALA A 53 -12.09 -2.49 -4.08
CA ALA A 53 -10.65 -2.35 -3.85
C ALA A 53 -10.12 -3.36 -2.81
N ASP A 54 -10.97 -3.83 -1.90
CA ASP A 54 -10.66 -4.79 -0.85
C ASP A 54 -11.48 -6.08 -1.03
N PHE A 55 -10.82 -7.24 -0.97
CA PHE A 55 -11.50 -8.54 -1.01
C PHE A 55 -12.35 -8.81 0.25
N ASP A 56 -12.13 -8.12 1.36
CA ASP A 56 -12.90 -8.36 2.59
C ASP A 56 -14.40 -8.04 2.45
N VAL A 57 -14.77 -7.08 1.60
CA VAL A 57 -16.19 -6.85 1.25
C VAL A 57 -16.81 -8.09 0.61
N VAL A 58 -16.08 -8.74 -0.29
CA VAL A 58 -16.48 -9.98 -0.97
C VAL A 58 -16.55 -11.13 0.04
N ARG A 59 -15.53 -11.28 0.89
CA ARG A 59 -15.44 -12.31 1.93
C ARG A 59 -16.58 -12.21 2.94
N ARG A 60 -16.96 -11.00 3.36
CA ARG A 60 -18.10 -10.75 4.24
C ARG A 60 -19.45 -11.04 3.56
N LEU A 61 -19.60 -10.74 2.27
CA LEU A 61 -20.80 -11.09 1.49
C LEU A 61 -20.92 -12.61 1.32
N ALA A 62 -19.83 -13.27 0.95
CA ALA A 62 -19.74 -14.73 0.83
C ALA A 62 -20.12 -15.44 2.14
N ARG A 63 -19.62 -14.94 3.28
CA ARG A 63 -20.03 -15.43 4.61
C ARG A 63 -21.53 -15.26 4.89
N GLN A 64 -22.13 -14.14 4.49
CA GLN A 64 -23.59 -13.94 4.64
C GLN A 64 -24.43 -14.83 3.70
N ALA A 65 -23.90 -15.18 2.54
CA ALA A 65 -24.51 -16.14 1.61
C ALA A 65 -24.32 -17.62 2.04
N GLY A 66 -23.53 -17.88 3.09
CA GLY A 66 -23.16 -19.22 3.52
C GLY A 66 -22.23 -19.94 2.55
N ALA A 67 -21.35 -19.21 1.86
CA ALA A 67 -20.42 -19.79 0.90
C ALA A 67 -19.33 -20.64 1.58
N ASP A 68 -18.92 -21.72 0.91
CA ASP A 68 -17.86 -22.60 1.41
C ASP A 68 -16.44 -22.09 1.08
N ARG A 69 -15.42 -22.87 1.43
CA ARG A 69 -14.01 -22.49 1.25
C ARG A 69 -13.58 -22.47 -0.21
N ASP A 70 -14.15 -23.32 -1.05
CA ASP A 70 -13.77 -23.44 -2.46
C ASP A 70 -14.47 -22.33 -3.26
N GLU A 71 -15.73 -22.03 -2.94
CA GLU A 71 -16.44 -20.83 -3.43
C GLU A 71 -15.69 -19.54 -3.09
N VAL A 72 -15.22 -19.37 -1.85
CA VAL A 72 -14.42 -18.19 -1.44
C VAL A 72 -13.08 -18.13 -2.16
N THR A 73 -12.48 -19.27 -2.50
CA THR A 73 -11.21 -19.34 -3.24
C THR A 73 -11.39 -18.93 -4.71
N GLU A 74 -12.44 -19.41 -5.39
CA GLU A 74 -12.73 -18.99 -6.76
C GLU A 74 -13.16 -17.52 -6.84
N LEU A 75 -13.92 -17.02 -5.85
CA LEU A 75 -14.23 -15.59 -5.73
C LEU A 75 -12.96 -14.73 -5.60
N HIS A 76 -11.93 -15.20 -4.90
CA HIS A 76 -10.64 -14.52 -4.81
C HIS A 76 -9.91 -14.53 -6.17
N ARG A 77 -9.92 -15.66 -6.87
CA ARG A 77 -9.34 -15.79 -8.22
C ARG A 77 -10.00 -14.82 -9.22
N LEU A 78 -11.33 -14.79 -9.25
CA LEU A 78 -12.12 -13.88 -10.08
C LEU A 78 -11.89 -12.41 -9.70
N TRP A 79 -11.82 -12.11 -8.40
CA TRP A 79 -11.53 -10.75 -7.91
C TRP A 79 -10.15 -10.25 -8.36
N VAL A 80 -9.10 -11.07 -8.25
CA VAL A 80 -7.75 -10.71 -8.73
C VAL A 80 -7.76 -10.45 -10.24
N LEU A 81 -8.39 -11.34 -11.03
CA LEU A 81 -8.50 -11.19 -12.49
C LEU A 81 -9.31 -9.95 -12.91
N ALA A 82 -10.33 -9.57 -12.15
CA ALA A 82 -11.14 -8.37 -12.37
C ALA A 82 -10.46 -7.08 -11.86
N SER A 83 -9.53 -7.20 -10.91
CA SER A 83 -8.79 -6.08 -10.31
C SER A 83 -7.46 -5.77 -11.00
N GLU A 84 -7.07 -6.55 -12.03
CA GLU A 84 -5.90 -6.21 -12.86
C GLU A 84 -6.00 -4.76 -13.35
N PRO A 85 -4.99 -3.91 -13.09
CA PRO A 85 -5.04 -2.52 -13.51
C PRO A 85 -5.14 -2.46 -15.03
N ARG A 86 -6.12 -1.73 -15.56
CA ARG A 86 -6.13 -1.40 -16.99
C ARG A 86 -4.81 -0.72 -17.29
N THR A 87 -3.96 -1.33 -18.11
CA THR A 87 -2.84 -0.62 -18.73
C THR A 87 -3.42 0.61 -19.40
N PRO A 88 -3.08 1.84 -18.98
CA PRO A 88 -3.53 3.00 -19.72
C PRO A 88 -2.95 2.88 -21.13
N SER A 89 -3.82 2.90 -22.16
CA SER A 89 -3.36 3.25 -23.50
C SER A 89 -2.55 4.54 -23.38
N PRO A 90 -1.38 4.66 -24.03
CA PRO A 90 -0.57 5.86 -23.93
C PRO A 90 -1.44 7.06 -24.31
N VAL A 91 -1.72 7.91 -23.32
CA VAL A 91 -2.44 9.16 -23.54
C VAL A 91 -1.51 10.00 -24.43
N PRO A 92 -1.93 10.38 -25.65
CA PRO A 92 -1.11 11.26 -26.47
C PRO A 92 -0.92 12.57 -25.72
N GLU A 93 0.33 13.02 -25.69
CA GLU A 93 0.79 14.23 -25.02
C GLU A 93 -0.06 15.45 -25.43
N PRO A 94 -0.46 16.34 -24.50
CA PRO A 94 -1.43 17.39 -24.79
C PRO A 94 -0.82 18.47 -25.69
N ALA A 95 -1.05 18.34 -27.00
CA ALA A 95 -0.82 19.42 -27.96
C ALA A 95 -1.79 20.58 -27.66
N ALA A 96 -1.23 21.78 -27.47
CA ALA A 96 -2.00 22.97 -27.15
C ALA A 96 -2.78 23.51 -28.37
N ALA A 97 -4.05 23.85 -28.15
CA ALA A 97 -4.75 25.08 -28.60
C ALA A 97 -6.26 24.84 -28.85
N GLY A 98 -7.09 25.86 -28.60
CA GLY A 98 -8.42 25.95 -29.20
C GLY A 98 -9.58 26.14 -28.22
N ALA A 99 -9.95 27.40 -28.02
CA ALA A 99 -11.06 27.88 -27.19
C ALA A 99 -12.44 27.22 -27.43
N SER A 100 -13.27 27.22 -26.38
CA SER A 100 -14.71 27.45 -26.53
C SER A 100 -15.31 28.23 -25.35
N THR A 101 -16.13 29.19 -25.74
CA THR A 101 -16.88 30.21 -24.99
C THR A 101 -17.68 29.73 -23.76
N PRO A 102 -17.85 30.59 -22.74
CA PRO A 102 -18.84 30.38 -21.67
C PRO A 102 -20.28 30.67 -22.17
N VAL A 103 -21.26 30.07 -21.51
CA VAL A 103 -22.71 30.21 -21.78
C VAL A 103 -23.30 31.35 -20.93
N PRO A 104 -24.31 32.11 -21.41
CA PRO A 104 -24.72 33.38 -20.78
C PRO A 104 -25.54 33.23 -19.49
N VAL A 105 -25.54 34.31 -18.70
CA VAL A 105 -26.53 34.59 -17.63
C VAL A 105 -27.13 35.96 -17.95
N GLU A 106 -28.45 36.07 -18.02
CA GLU A 106 -29.15 37.35 -18.34
C GLU A 106 -29.49 38.17 -17.09
N ASP A 107 -29.36 39.50 -17.24
CA ASP A 107 -30.06 40.64 -16.60
C ASP A 107 -30.64 40.50 -15.17
N GLY A 108 -30.39 41.39 -14.20
CA GLY A 108 -30.06 42.83 -14.22
C GLY A 108 -31.13 43.62 -13.38
N PRO A 109 -31.00 44.92 -13.05
CA PRO A 109 -29.85 45.83 -13.14
C PRO A 109 -29.64 46.73 -11.88
N VAL A 110 -28.73 47.72 -12.04
CA VAL A 110 -28.51 49.01 -11.33
C VAL A 110 -27.57 48.99 -10.12
N GLY A 111 -26.49 49.79 -10.05
CA GLY A 111 -25.91 50.78 -10.98
C GLY A 111 -24.89 51.68 -10.25
N GLY A 112 -24.08 52.47 -10.98
CA GLY A 112 -23.22 53.53 -10.40
C GLY A 112 -21.73 53.45 -10.76
N GLU A 113 -21.26 54.53 -11.40
CA GLU A 113 -19.90 54.87 -11.84
C GLU A 113 -18.79 54.75 -10.74
N THR A 114 -17.47 54.76 -11.01
CA THR A 114 -16.70 55.57 -11.98
C THR A 114 -15.29 55.01 -12.28
N GLU A 115 -14.66 55.52 -13.35
CA GLU A 115 -13.22 55.57 -13.73
C GLU A 115 -12.15 55.51 -12.59
N VAL A 116 -10.85 55.21 -12.83
CA VAL A 116 -9.87 56.04 -13.57
C VAL A 116 -8.56 55.27 -13.93
N LEU A 117 -8.16 55.39 -15.20
CA LEU A 117 -6.81 55.34 -15.84
C LEU A 117 -5.74 54.25 -15.55
N SER A 118 -5.29 53.65 -16.66
CA SER A 118 -3.88 53.30 -16.93
C SER A 118 -3.21 54.45 -17.73
N PRO A 119 -1.87 54.49 -17.89
CA PRO A 119 -1.35 54.16 -19.23
C PRO A 119 0.00 53.41 -19.26
N ALA A 120 0.33 52.87 -20.44
CA ALA A 120 1.56 52.15 -20.77
C ALA A 120 2.62 53.05 -21.48
N ALA A 121 3.87 52.57 -21.59
CA ALA A 121 4.63 52.45 -22.86
C ALA A 121 6.15 52.19 -22.68
N THR A 122 6.71 51.30 -23.50
CA THR A 122 8.16 51.11 -23.81
C THR A 122 8.57 52.03 -24.98
N PRO A 123 9.87 52.23 -25.35
CA PRO A 123 10.58 51.29 -26.27
C PRO A 123 12.15 51.28 -26.28
N ALA A 124 12.72 50.44 -27.19
CA ALA A 124 14.06 50.51 -27.85
C ALA A 124 15.35 50.17 -27.02
N GLU A 125 16.13 49.11 -27.32
CA GLU A 125 17.15 48.90 -28.41
C GLU A 125 18.55 49.52 -28.10
N GLU A 126 19.72 49.00 -28.50
CA GLU A 126 20.17 47.78 -29.22
C GLU A 126 21.66 47.51 -28.83
N GLY A 127 22.18 46.27 -28.99
CA GLY A 127 23.62 45.99 -28.84
C GLY A 127 24.02 44.53 -29.10
N ARG A 128 24.59 44.24 -30.27
CA ARG A 128 25.04 42.90 -30.71
C ARG A 128 26.56 42.71 -30.57
N GLU A 129 27.02 41.49 -30.29
CA GLU A 129 27.98 40.78 -31.18
C GLU A 129 28.04 39.26 -30.91
N ALA A 130 28.41 38.49 -31.93
CA ALA A 130 28.57 37.02 -31.95
C ALA A 130 30.07 36.65 -31.84
N VAL A 131 30.63 35.44 -31.98
CA VAL A 131 30.33 34.16 -32.70
C VAL A 131 31.03 33.03 -31.89
N GLY A 132 30.64 31.75 -31.82
CA GLY A 132 29.65 30.89 -32.49
C GLY A 132 29.79 29.48 -31.84
N ALA A 133 30.01 28.33 -32.50
CA ALA A 133 29.58 27.74 -33.78
C ALA A 133 30.25 26.33 -33.90
N GLY A 134 29.57 25.33 -34.49
CA GLY A 134 30.10 23.95 -34.65
C GLY A 134 29.28 22.89 -33.91
N ASP A 135 27.98 22.74 -34.18
CA ASP A 135 27.33 22.21 -35.40
C ASP A 135 27.03 20.71 -35.28
N SER A 136 25.82 20.34 -35.71
CA SER A 136 25.20 19.04 -35.49
C SER A 136 24.96 18.32 -36.81
N ARG A 137 25.24 17.02 -36.90
CA ARG A 137 24.79 16.20 -38.04
C ARG A 137 24.24 14.86 -37.61
N SER A 138 22.91 14.78 -37.67
CA SER A 138 22.18 13.54 -37.85
C SER A 138 22.41 13.00 -39.28
N LEU A 139 22.31 11.68 -39.47
CA LEU A 139 22.05 11.09 -40.79
C LEU A 139 21.31 9.74 -40.62
N ARG A 140 20.47 9.38 -41.59
CA ARG A 140 19.53 8.25 -41.53
C ARG A 140 19.90 7.12 -42.50
N TRP A 141 19.83 5.87 -42.02
CA TRP A 141 19.56 4.63 -42.80
C TRP A 141 20.56 4.28 -43.94
N PRO A 142 20.44 3.15 -44.70
CA PRO A 142 19.34 2.20 -44.90
C PRO A 142 19.52 0.78 -44.32
N TRP A 143 18.43 0.01 -44.27
CA TRP A 143 18.48 -1.47 -44.24
C TRP A 143 18.72 -2.00 -45.65
N THR A 144 19.50 -3.08 -45.78
CA THR A 144 19.56 -3.87 -47.02
C THR A 144 19.31 -5.35 -46.72
N VAL A 145 18.23 -5.88 -47.28
CA VAL A 145 17.93 -7.31 -47.31
C VAL A 145 18.76 -7.98 -48.40
N ALA A 146 19.40 -9.11 -48.09
CA ALA A 146 19.87 -10.05 -49.10
C ALA A 146 19.69 -11.49 -48.56
N ALA A 147 18.70 -12.19 -49.09
CA ALA A 147 18.49 -13.61 -48.83
C ALA A 147 19.07 -14.43 -50.00
N VAL A 148 19.81 -15.49 -49.70
CA VAL A 148 20.01 -16.61 -50.63
C VAL A 148 19.82 -17.91 -49.86
N LEU A 149 19.04 -18.81 -50.48
CA LEU A 149 18.58 -20.08 -49.94
C LEU A 149 19.63 -21.19 -50.11
N SER A 150 19.61 -22.17 -49.21
CA SER A 150 19.54 -23.59 -49.61
C SER A 150 19.03 -24.42 -48.43
N ALA A 151 18.09 -25.32 -48.71
CA ALA A 151 17.37 -26.11 -47.73
C ALA A 151 17.48 -27.62 -48.02
N ALA A 152 16.98 -28.41 -47.06
CA ALA A 152 16.59 -29.82 -47.17
C ALA A 152 17.69 -30.91 -47.17
N ALA A 153 17.80 -31.62 -46.04
CA ALA A 153 17.27 -32.99 -45.89
C ALA A 153 17.13 -33.29 -44.37
N LEU A 154 15.94 -33.17 -43.77
CA LEU A 154 14.90 -34.21 -43.63
C LEU A 154 15.36 -35.55 -43.02
N ALA A 155 14.93 -35.75 -41.77
CA ALA A 155 14.47 -36.99 -41.14
C ALA A 155 15.36 -38.26 -41.22
N ALA A 156 16.03 -38.55 -40.10
CA ALA A 156 16.24 -39.91 -39.63
C ALA A 156 15.82 -39.99 -38.15
N ALA A 157 14.58 -40.44 -37.91
CA ALA A 157 14.11 -40.79 -36.57
C ALA A 157 14.27 -42.30 -36.35
N ALA A 158 14.34 -42.68 -35.07
CA ALA A 158 14.38 -44.03 -34.51
C ALA A 158 15.74 -44.78 -34.53
N LEU A 159 15.98 -45.44 -33.37
CA LEU A 159 16.98 -46.48 -33.07
C LEU A 159 18.34 -46.03 -32.49
N ILE A 160 18.29 -45.43 -31.30
CA ILE A 160 19.02 -45.74 -30.05
C ILE A 160 18.31 -44.85 -29.00
N GLY A 161 17.75 -45.33 -27.89
CA GLY A 161 18.12 -46.53 -27.15
C GLY A 161 18.91 -46.20 -25.88
N ASN A 162 18.55 -45.11 -25.18
CA ASN A 162 18.96 -44.91 -23.79
C ASN A 162 17.91 -44.07 -23.05
N GLU A 163 16.98 -44.75 -22.38
CA GLU A 163 16.13 -44.16 -21.34
C GLU A 163 17.01 -43.83 -20.12
N GLY A 164 17.73 -42.72 -20.22
CA GLY A 164 18.13 -41.97 -19.04
C GLY A 164 16.87 -41.35 -18.45
N ALA A 165 16.14 -42.11 -17.65
CA ALA A 165 15.17 -41.53 -16.75
C ALA A 165 15.95 -40.58 -15.83
N GLU A 166 15.74 -39.27 -16.00
CA GLU A 166 16.04 -38.32 -14.93
C GLU A 166 15.11 -38.70 -13.78
N GLU A 167 15.66 -39.46 -12.83
CA GLU A 167 15.11 -39.61 -11.48
C GLU A 167 14.63 -38.23 -11.03
N PRO A 168 13.35 -38.04 -10.66
CA PRO A 168 12.90 -36.76 -10.15
C PRO A 168 13.70 -36.47 -8.88
N SER A 169 14.66 -35.54 -8.99
CA SER A 169 15.59 -35.17 -7.94
C SER A 169 14.84 -35.11 -6.61
N GLU A 170 15.18 -36.01 -5.68
CA GLU A 170 14.56 -36.00 -4.35
C GLU A 170 14.73 -34.60 -3.78
N THR A 171 13.62 -33.88 -3.63
CA THR A 171 13.60 -32.61 -2.92
C THR A 171 13.97 -32.94 -1.49
N VAL A 172 15.24 -32.70 -1.13
CA VAL A 172 15.78 -32.93 0.21
C VAL A 172 14.82 -32.28 1.19
N ALA A 173 14.12 -33.12 1.97
CA ALA A 173 13.03 -32.66 2.80
C ALA A 173 13.56 -31.65 3.82
N ASP A 174 13.08 -30.41 3.74
CA ASP A 174 13.50 -29.37 4.66
C ASP A 174 12.89 -29.65 6.04
N ASN A 175 13.74 -30.12 6.95
CA ASN A 175 13.36 -30.50 8.30
C ASN A 175 13.21 -29.29 9.25
N ARG A 176 13.40 -28.05 8.77
CA ARG A 176 13.13 -26.84 9.55
C ARG A 176 11.63 -26.77 9.89
N PRO A 177 11.23 -26.47 11.14
CA PRO A 177 9.83 -26.58 11.58
C PRO A 177 8.77 -25.93 10.68
N LEU A 178 9.00 -24.73 10.11
CA LEU A 178 8.04 -24.07 9.21
C LEU A 178 7.90 -24.72 7.83
N PHE A 179 8.77 -25.66 7.45
CA PHE A 179 8.70 -26.42 6.19
C PHE A 179 8.19 -27.85 6.37
N THR A 180 7.97 -28.29 7.61
CA THR A 180 7.25 -29.54 7.90
C THR A 180 5.82 -29.49 7.35
N GLY A 181 5.25 -30.64 6.98
CA GLY A 181 3.94 -30.71 6.30
C GLY A 181 2.78 -30.04 7.06
N GLU A 182 2.87 -29.93 8.37
CA GLU A 182 1.87 -29.25 9.22
C GLU A 182 1.97 -27.71 9.17
N CYS A 183 3.10 -27.16 8.70
CA CYS A 183 3.35 -25.72 8.50
C CYS A 183 3.48 -25.34 7.01
N LYS A 184 3.02 -26.21 6.10
CA LYS A 184 3.13 -26.00 4.65
C LYS A 184 2.46 -24.71 4.17
N GLU A 185 1.26 -24.40 4.68
CA GLU A 185 0.53 -23.20 4.29
C GLU A 185 1.21 -21.90 4.80
N PRO A 186 0.95 -20.73 4.18
CA PRO A 186 1.42 -19.45 4.71
C PRO A 186 0.79 -19.11 6.07
N VAL A 187 1.65 -18.67 6.99
CA VAL A 187 1.27 -18.32 8.37
C VAL A 187 0.86 -16.85 8.45
N ARG A 188 -0.27 -16.52 9.10
CA ARG A 188 -0.92 -15.18 8.98
C ARG A 188 -1.89 -14.88 10.13
N ASP A 189 -2.31 -13.62 10.20
CA ASP A 189 -3.25 -13.10 11.21
C ASP A 189 -4.50 -13.96 11.43
N GLY A 190 -4.87 -14.13 12.69
CA GLY A 190 -5.98 -14.97 13.14
C GLY A 190 -5.65 -16.46 13.29
N GLN A 191 -4.47 -16.93 12.88
CA GLN A 191 -4.02 -18.30 13.17
C GLN A 191 -3.58 -18.46 14.62
N SER A 192 -3.69 -19.69 15.15
CA SER A 192 -3.29 -20.03 16.51
C SER A 192 -2.80 -21.48 16.56
N ASP A 193 -1.49 -21.68 16.41
CA ASP A 193 -0.87 -23.01 16.31
C ASP A 193 0.65 -22.97 16.59
N ARG A 194 1.31 -24.12 16.39
CA ARG A 194 2.75 -24.28 16.60
C ARG A 194 3.62 -23.58 15.54
N CYS A 195 3.10 -23.35 14.34
CA CYS A 195 3.80 -22.70 13.25
C CYS A 195 3.90 -21.20 13.54
N VAL A 196 2.80 -20.59 14.01
CA VAL A 196 2.80 -19.24 14.59
C VAL A 196 3.82 -19.14 15.73
N ARG A 197 3.84 -20.12 16.65
CA ARG A 197 4.79 -20.11 17.78
C ARG A 197 6.26 -20.15 17.33
N GLU A 198 6.56 -20.90 16.27
CA GLU A 198 7.90 -20.91 15.65
C GLU A 198 8.22 -19.57 14.97
N VAL A 199 7.28 -18.93 14.27
CA VAL A 199 7.46 -17.57 13.73
C VAL A 199 7.81 -16.59 14.85
N GLN A 200 7.08 -16.62 15.97
CA GLN A 200 7.37 -15.76 17.14
C GLN A 200 8.75 -16.06 17.76
N LEU A 201 9.15 -17.34 17.83
CA LEU A 201 10.49 -17.74 18.27
C LEU A 201 11.58 -17.19 17.35
N LEU A 202 11.43 -17.29 16.04
CA LEU A 202 12.40 -16.77 15.07
C LEU A 202 12.49 -15.25 15.12
N LEU A 203 11.35 -14.55 15.14
CA LEU A 203 11.29 -13.10 15.34
C LEU A 203 12.00 -12.67 16.63
N SER A 204 11.81 -13.38 17.74
CA SER A 204 12.49 -13.05 19.01
C SER A 204 14.02 -13.08 18.92
N ARG A 205 14.60 -13.91 18.03
CA ARG A 205 16.06 -13.99 17.81
C ARG A 205 16.62 -12.74 17.13
N THR A 206 15.81 -11.99 16.37
CA THR A 206 16.18 -10.69 15.78
C THR A 206 16.34 -9.58 16.83
N GLY A 207 16.16 -9.88 18.13
CA GLY A 207 16.28 -8.93 19.22
C GLY A 207 15.06 -8.01 19.41
N VAL A 208 13.92 -8.37 18.82
CA VAL A 208 12.65 -7.66 19.00
C VAL A 208 11.90 -8.15 20.23
N THR A 209 11.17 -7.25 20.90
CA THR A 209 10.23 -7.63 21.97
C THR A 209 8.94 -8.15 21.33
N ILE A 210 8.56 -9.38 21.67
CA ILE A 210 7.33 -10.04 21.20
C ILE A 210 6.89 -11.13 22.20
N GLY A 211 5.58 -11.36 22.34
CA GLY A 211 5.05 -12.56 22.99
C GLY A 211 5.30 -13.85 22.19
N ILE A 212 5.40 -15.00 22.89
CA ILE A 212 5.55 -16.33 22.28
C ILE A 212 4.43 -17.24 22.81
N ASP A 213 3.21 -16.95 22.40
CA ASP A 213 1.96 -17.60 22.83
C ASP A 213 1.38 -18.56 21.77
N GLY A 214 1.90 -18.52 20.54
CA GLY A 214 1.36 -19.27 19.40
C GLY A 214 0.15 -18.62 18.73
N ILE A 215 -0.17 -17.36 19.03
CA ILE A 215 -1.32 -16.62 18.50
C ILE A 215 -0.86 -15.51 17.55
N PHE A 216 -1.33 -15.55 16.29
CA PHE A 216 -0.99 -14.53 15.31
C PHE A 216 -1.98 -13.38 15.44
N GLY A 217 -1.72 -12.52 16.43
CA GLY A 217 -2.44 -11.27 16.63
C GLY A 217 -1.67 -10.04 16.17
N PRO A 218 -2.18 -8.82 16.50
CA PRO A 218 -1.63 -7.56 16.02
C PRO A 218 -0.18 -7.25 16.45
N GLU A 219 0.36 -7.86 17.50
CA GLU A 219 1.80 -7.73 17.80
C GLU A 219 2.63 -8.54 16.81
N THR A 220 2.31 -9.82 16.64
CA THR A 220 2.94 -10.73 15.67
C THR A 220 2.94 -10.14 14.26
N LEU A 221 1.79 -9.62 13.81
CA LEU A 221 1.64 -8.96 12.51
C LEU A 221 2.66 -7.83 12.30
N ARG A 222 2.75 -6.89 13.25
CA ARG A 222 3.68 -5.75 13.16
C ARG A 222 5.14 -6.19 13.18
N ARG A 223 5.48 -7.25 13.92
CA ARG A 223 6.84 -7.79 13.92
C ARG A 223 7.18 -8.49 12.60
N VAL A 224 6.22 -9.20 11.99
CA VAL A 224 6.37 -9.77 10.63
C VAL A 224 6.52 -8.67 9.59
N GLU A 225 5.66 -7.64 9.58
CA GLU A 225 5.78 -6.52 8.63
C GLU A 225 7.13 -5.77 8.79
N ALA A 226 7.57 -5.54 10.03
CA ALA A 226 8.87 -4.94 10.32
C ALA A 226 10.06 -5.83 9.90
N PHE A 227 9.90 -7.15 10.00
CA PHE A 227 10.87 -8.12 9.51
C PHE A 227 10.95 -8.13 7.99
N GLN A 228 9.81 -8.31 7.30
CA GLN A 228 9.70 -8.29 5.84
C GLN A 228 10.32 -7.02 5.26
N LEU A 229 10.00 -5.85 5.84
CA LEU A 229 10.61 -4.57 5.45
C LEU A 229 12.14 -4.58 5.61
N ARG A 230 12.65 -5.16 6.70
CA ARG A 230 14.09 -5.19 6.98
C ARG A 230 14.87 -6.09 6.01
N VAL A 231 14.30 -7.21 5.60
CA VAL A 231 14.91 -8.14 4.62
C VAL A 231 14.57 -7.80 3.17
N GLY A 232 13.81 -6.73 2.91
CA GLY A 232 13.46 -6.28 1.56
C GLY A 232 12.40 -7.14 0.85
N LEU A 233 11.59 -7.89 1.61
CA LEU A 233 10.45 -8.65 1.09
C LEU A 233 9.20 -7.77 0.94
N ASN A 234 8.17 -8.33 0.28
CA ASN A 234 6.85 -7.70 0.25
C ASN A 234 6.31 -7.55 1.68
N VAL A 235 5.91 -6.33 2.04
CA VAL A 235 5.34 -6.06 3.37
C VAL A 235 3.84 -6.28 3.29
N ASP A 236 3.40 -7.49 3.61
CA ASP A 236 1.97 -7.90 3.61
C ASP A 236 1.54 -8.59 4.92
N GLY A 237 2.47 -8.87 5.82
CA GLY A 237 2.20 -9.56 7.08
C GLY A 237 1.94 -11.06 6.94
N ILE A 238 2.13 -11.63 5.75
CA ILE A 238 1.93 -13.06 5.47
C ILE A 238 3.30 -13.76 5.48
N VAL A 239 3.46 -14.73 6.36
CA VAL A 239 4.66 -15.57 6.44
C VAL A 239 4.54 -16.72 5.43
N ASP A 240 4.75 -16.37 4.17
CA ASP A 240 4.89 -17.27 3.03
C ASP A 240 6.27 -17.95 2.99
N ASP A 241 6.53 -18.78 1.98
CA ASP A 241 7.78 -19.56 1.93
C ASP A 241 9.04 -18.70 1.76
N ASP A 242 8.94 -17.51 1.16
CA ASP A 242 10.03 -16.53 1.08
C ASP A 242 10.32 -15.94 2.48
N THR A 243 9.28 -15.52 3.20
CA THR A 243 9.38 -15.02 4.57
C THR A 243 9.85 -16.11 5.55
N LYS A 244 9.39 -17.36 5.40
CA LYS A 244 9.85 -18.52 6.20
C LYS A 244 11.34 -18.77 6.00
N ARG A 245 11.85 -18.73 4.76
CA ARG A 245 13.28 -18.88 4.45
C ARG A 245 14.08 -17.75 5.11
N ALA A 246 13.67 -16.50 4.88
CA ALA A 246 14.33 -15.35 5.49
C ALA A 246 14.39 -15.43 7.04
N LEU A 247 13.32 -15.87 7.71
CA LEU A 247 13.28 -16.03 9.17
C LEU A 247 14.29 -17.05 9.73
N TYR A 248 14.78 -18.00 8.92
CA TYR A 248 15.85 -18.93 9.32
C TYR A 248 17.24 -18.48 8.85
N ASP A 249 17.33 -17.84 7.69
CA ASP A 249 18.58 -17.70 6.93
C ASP A 249 19.19 -16.29 7.03
N GLU A 250 18.40 -15.25 7.35
CA GLU A 250 18.86 -13.84 7.41
C GLU A 250 19.25 -13.41 8.84
N ASP A 251 20.51 -12.97 9.02
CA ASP A 251 20.99 -12.36 10.27
C ASP A 251 20.66 -10.86 10.32
N VAL A 252 19.41 -10.55 10.73
CA VAL A 252 18.93 -9.17 10.87
C VAL A 252 18.52 -8.82 12.31
N SER A 253 18.90 -7.62 12.75
CA SER A 253 18.55 -7.08 14.07
C SER A 253 17.37 -6.10 14.00
N LEU A 254 16.19 -6.51 14.45
CA LEU A 254 15.03 -5.63 14.69
C LEU A 254 15.05 -4.94 16.06
N LYS A 255 16.12 -5.12 16.85
CA LYS A 255 16.33 -4.40 18.11
C LYS A 255 16.18 -2.88 17.91
N THR A 256 15.30 -2.28 18.70
CA THR A 256 15.00 -0.85 18.67
C THR A 256 14.97 -0.25 20.07
N TRP A 257 14.60 1.03 20.19
CA TRP A 257 14.54 1.75 21.46
C TRP A 257 13.40 1.26 22.37
N SER A 258 13.64 1.30 23.67
CA SER A 258 12.61 1.14 24.69
C SER A 258 11.66 2.34 24.72
N LYS A 259 10.44 2.13 25.24
CA LYS A 259 9.45 3.20 25.46
C LYS A 259 9.99 4.38 26.27
N LYS A 260 10.94 4.13 27.19
CA LYS A 260 11.65 5.17 27.94
C LYS A 260 12.57 5.99 27.03
N GLN A 261 13.43 5.35 26.23
CA GLN A 261 14.32 6.06 25.30
C GLN A 261 13.54 6.88 24.26
N VAL A 262 12.40 6.36 23.78
CA VAL A 262 11.47 7.12 22.92
C VAL A 262 10.94 8.36 23.65
N ALA A 263 10.43 8.22 24.88
CA ALA A 263 9.92 9.35 25.65
C ALA A 263 11.02 10.37 25.99
N ASP A 264 12.18 9.93 26.47
CA ASP A 264 13.34 10.79 26.76
C ASP A 264 13.74 11.59 25.50
N ARG A 265 13.76 10.94 24.33
CA ARG A 265 14.08 11.61 23.06
C ARG A 265 13.02 12.61 22.60
N ILE A 266 11.74 12.33 22.83
CA ILE A 266 10.67 13.29 22.56
C ILE A 266 10.85 14.55 23.43
N HIS A 267 11.30 14.42 24.67
CA HIS A 267 11.62 15.58 25.52
C HIS A 267 12.76 16.43 24.96
N GLU A 268 13.85 15.81 24.51
CA GLU A 268 14.96 16.52 23.88
C GLU A 268 14.56 17.26 22.59
N VAL A 269 13.64 16.69 21.81
CA VAL A 269 13.26 17.23 20.50
C VAL A 269 12.14 18.28 20.60
N PHE A 270 11.09 18.05 21.40
CA PHE A 270 9.92 18.95 21.49
C PHE A 270 9.99 19.97 22.64
N GLY A 271 10.95 19.85 23.55
CA GLY A 271 11.16 20.80 24.65
C GLY A 271 9.88 21.09 25.45
N LYS A 272 9.41 22.34 25.42
CA LYS A 272 8.20 22.78 26.16
C LYS A 272 6.89 22.10 25.73
N LYS A 273 6.85 21.41 24.58
CA LYS A 273 5.67 20.67 24.09
C LYS A 273 5.82 19.15 24.23
N ALA A 274 6.87 18.68 24.90
CA ALA A 274 7.19 17.27 25.05
C ALA A 274 6.08 16.43 25.66
N ASP A 275 5.45 16.87 26.76
CA ASP A 275 4.41 16.09 27.43
C ASP A 275 3.23 15.77 26.50
N THR A 276 2.77 16.77 25.74
CA THR A 276 1.71 16.59 24.72
C THR A 276 2.18 15.67 23.60
N ALA A 277 3.41 15.84 23.10
CA ALA A 277 3.98 14.96 22.08
C ALA A 277 4.12 13.49 22.57
N VAL A 278 4.47 13.26 23.83
CA VAL A 278 4.51 11.92 24.46
C VAL A 278 3.11 11.34 24.63
N ARG A 279 2.10 12.14 25.00
CA ARG A 279 0.68 11.68 25.03
C ARG A 279 0.20 11.26 23.64
N ILE A 280 0.48 12.06 22.61
CA ILE A 280 0.15 11.76 21.22
C ILE A 280 0.86 10.49 20.75
N ALA A 281 2.19 10.39 20.91
CA ALA A 281 2.95 9.21 20.52
C ALA A 281 2.48 7.93 21.26
N ARG A 282 2.07 8.04 22.52
CA ARG A 282 1.49 6.93 23.29
C ARG A 282 0.13 6.50 22.73
N CYS A 283 -0.72 7.45 22.34
CA CYS A 283 -2.00 7.19 21.68
C CYS A 283 -1.84 6.56 20.29
N GLN A 284 -0.84 7.01 19.51
CA GLN A 284 -0.58 6.55 18.14
C GLN A 284 0.06 5.17 18.06
N SER A 285 1.03 4.86 18.93
CA SER A 285 1.91 3.68 18.78
C SER A 285 2.24 2.96 20.10
N PHE A 286 1.69 3.39 21.23
CA PHE A 286 2.12 2.96 22.57
C PHE A 286 3.62 3.19 22.84
N LEU A 287 4.24 4.15 22.14
CA LEU A 287 5.69 4.42 22.10
C LEU A 287 6.54 3.27 21.53
N ASP A 288 5.98 2.47 20.62
CA ASP A 288 6.68 1.38 19.91
C ASP A 288 7.21 1.86 18.55
N PRO A 289 8.55 1.87 18.32
CA PRO A 289 9.12 2.26 17.03
C PRO A 289 8.73 1.40 15.84
N LEU A 290 8.33 0.13 16.07
CA LEU A 290 7.93 -0.78 15.00
C LEU A 290 6.39 -0.90 14.89
N TYR A 291 5.65 0.10 15.36
CA TYR A 291 4.20 0.12 15.20
C TYR A 291 3.85 0.45 13.75
N ILE A 292 3.41 -0.55 12.99
CA ILE A 292 2.92 -0.41 11.62
C ILE A 292 1.39 -0.52 11.65
N THR A 293 0.71 0.31 10.85
CA THR A 293 -0.73 0.22 10.64
C THR A 293 -1.04 0.30 9.13
N PRO A 294 -1.65 -0.75 8.53
CA PRO A 294 -2.15 -0.68 7.16
C PRO A 294 -3.43 0.16 7.07
N ASN A 295 -3.52 0.96 6.01
CA ASN A 295 -4.70 1.74 5.64
C ASN A 295 -5.48 1.02 4.52
N THR A 296 -6.79 1.25 4.43
CA THR A 296 -7.69 0.64 3.41
C THR A 296 -7.41 1.07 1.97
N ASN A 297 -6.54 2.06 1.75
CA ASN A 297 -6.10 2.50 0.43
C ASN A 297 -4.77 1.86 -0.01
N GLY A 298 -4.28 0.84 0.72
CA GLY A 298 -3.00 0.16 0.46
C GLY A 298 -1.76 0.91 0.95
N THR A 299 -1.91 2.12 1.49
CA THR A 299 -0.81 2.83 2.19
C THR A 299 -0.66 2.35 3.62
N ARG A 300 0.42 2.75 4.29
CA ARG A 300 0.69 2.49 5.70
C ARG A 300 1.02 3.75 6.47
N ASN A 301 0.88 3.63 7.79
CA ASN A 301 1.37 4.58 8.77
C ASN A 301 2.48 3.91 9.59
N TRP A 302 3.57 4.65 9.84
CA TRP A 302 4.83 4.09 10.30
C TRP A 302 5.32 4.68 11.62
N GLY A 303 5.69 3.80 12.55
CA GLY A 303 6.45 4.09 13.76
C GLY A 303 5.75 4.98 14.79
N ILE A 304 6.57 5.67 15.60
CA ILE A 304 6.16 6.33 16.85
C ILE A 304 5.00 7.31 16.66
N PHE A 305 5.08 8.15 15.63
CA PHE A 305 4.08 9.15 15.27
C PHE A 305 3.24 8.76 14.05
N GLN A 306 3.18 7.47 13.68
CA GLN A 306 2.30 6.97 12.59
C GLN A 306 2.36 7.83 11.32
N ILE A 307 3.58 8.15 10.87
CA ILE A 307 3.81 8.98 9.68
C ILE A 307 3.33 8.19 8.45
N SER A 308 2.44 8.75 7.64
CA SER A 308 1.86 8.06 6.48
C SER A 308 2.78 8.07 5.25
N ASP A 309 2.62 7.11 4.33
CA ASP A 309 3.34 7.09 3.03
C ASP A 309 3.19 8.38 2.22
N ALA A 310 2.06 9.09 2.37
CA ALA A 310 1.87 10.40 1.77
C ALA A 310 2.86 11.41 2.38
N ARG A 311 2.91 11.52 3.72
CA ARG A 311 3.84 12.41 4.42
C ARG A 311 5.30 12.01 4.25
N LEU A 312 5.63 10.73 4.08
CA LEU A 312 7.01 10.29 3.83
C LEU A 312 7.58 10.90 2.54
N ARG A 313 6.76 11.08 1.49
CA ARG A 313 7.21 11.74 0.25
C ARG A 313 7.57 13.21 0.49
N ASP A 314 6.71 13.97 1.18
CA ASP A 314 6.96 15.36 1.56
C ASP A 314 8.23 15.50 2.41
N LEU A 315 8.41 14.57 3.36
CA LEU A 315 9.51 14.54 4.32
C LEU A 315 10.82 13.96 3.78
N ARG A 316 10.87 13.52 2.51
CA ARG A 316 11.99 12.80 1.87
C ARG A 316 12.44 11.56 2.69
N GLY A 317 11.46 10.90 3.30
CA GLY A 317 11.57 9.66 4.04
C GLY A 317 11.40 8.43 3.16
N THR A 318 11.55 7.28 3.79
CA THR A 318 11.21 5.94 3.28
C THR A 318 10.63 5.14 4.46
N PRO A 319 9.93 4.02 4.24
CA PRO A 319 9.43 3.18 5.33
C PRO A 319 10.52 2.77 6.33
N GLU A 320 11.73 2.43 5.85
CA GLU A 320 12.86 2.04 6.71
C GLU A 320 13.32 3.20 7.60
N LYS A 321 13.39 4.42 7.05
CA LYS A 321 13.66 5.63 7.85
C LYS A 321 12.54 5.94 8.82
N ALA A 322 11.28 5.69 8.44
CA ALA A 322 10.14 5.91 9.31
C ALA A 322 10.11 4.95 10.52
N MET A 323 10.77 3.80 10.41
CA MET A 323 10.96 2.83 11.48
C MET A 323 12.20 3.10 12.35
N ASP A 324 13.09 4.01 11.94
CA ASP A 324 14.12 4.57 12.81
C ASP A 324 13.49 5.57 13.79
N PRO A 325 13.65 5.37 15.11
CA PRO A 325 12.96 6.19 16.10
C PRO A 325 13.44 7.65 16.14
N ASP A 326 14.74 7.93 15.93
CA ASP A 326 15.22 9.33 15.91
C ASP A 326 14.67 10.07 14.69
N TRP A 327 14.72 9.44 13.52
CA TRP A 327 14.18 10.00 12.29
C TRP A 327 12.68 10.24 12.40
N ASN A 328 11.90 9.28 12.94
CA ASN A 328 10.45 9.40 13.12
C ASN A 328 10.09 10.57 14.06
N ILE A 329 10.75 10.67 15.23
CA ILE A 329 10.53 11.77 16.20
C ILE A 329 10.89 13.12 15.57
N ARG A 330 12.04 13.23 14.88
CA ARG A 330 12.43 14.46 14.18
C ARG A 330 11.53 14.79 13.00
N ALA A 331 10.97 13.78 12.32
CA ALA A 331 10.02 13.97 11.24
C ALA A 331 8.70 14.53 11.76
N ALA A 332 8.18 14.00 12.87
CA ALA A 332 7.03 14.55 13.56
C ALA A 332 7.27 16.01 14.00
N HIS A 333 8.45 16.32 14.56
CA HIS A 333 8.80 17.70 14.90
C HIS A 333 8.85 18.62 13.67
N ARG A 334 9.29 18.15 12.49
CA ARG A 334 9.26 18.95 11.25
C ARG A 334 7.85 19.19 10.70
N LEU A 335 6.87 18.36 11.06
CA LEU A 335 5.46 18.61 10.77
C LEU A 335 4.92 19.64 11.76
N TRP A 336 5.04 19.37 13.07
CA TRP A 336 4.62 20.27 14.15
C TRP A 336 5.19 21.70 14.02
N ALA A 337 6.47 21.85 13.65
CA ALA A 337 7.11 23.16 13.54
C ALA A 337 6.66 24.02 12.34
N GLN A 338 5.70 23.58 11.52
CA GLN A 338 5.14 24.38 10.42
C GLN A 338 4.06 25.35 10.89
N ASP A 339 3.25 24.95 11.87
CA ASP A 339 2.16 25.75 12.44
C ASP A 339 2.17 25.80 13.99
N GLU A 340 3.14 25.13 14.63
CA GLU A 340 3.26 24.89 16.09
C GLU A 340 2.07 24.11 16.71
N THR A 341 1.25 23.45 15.88
CA THR A 341 0.11 22.63 16.28
C THR A 341 0.35 21.15 16.04
N PHE A 342 -0.47 20.30 16.64
CA PHE A 342 -0.49 18.86 16.36
C PHE A 342 -1.56 18.48 15.32
N SER A 343 -1.77 19.35 14.32
CA SER A 343 -2.77 19.21 13.24
C SER A 343 -2.64 17.91 12.44
N ASP A 344 -1.44 17.36 12.30
CA ASP A 344 -1.17 16.04 11.69
C ASP A 344 -1.70 14.84 12.51
N TRP A 345 -2.08 15.01 13.79
CA TRP A 345 -2.55 13.93 14.68
C TRP A 345 -3.87 14.27 15.40
N PRO A 346 -4.92 14.70 14.69
CA PRO A 346 -6.07 15.39 15.28
C PRO A 346 -6.78 14.58 16.38
N HIS A 347 -6.96 13.27 16.18
CA HIS A 347 -7.62 12.39 17.16
C HIS A 347 -6.85 12.26 18.47
N CYS A 348 -5.52 12.05 18.40
CA CYS A 348 -4.68 11.92 19.58
C CYS A 348 -4.31 13.27 20.20
N ALA A 349 -4.33 14.36 19.41
CA ALA A 349 -4.13 15.72 19.91
C ALA A 349 -5.30 16.15 20.81
N ALA A 350 -6.55 15.97 20.36
CA ALA A 350 -7.73 16.25 21.17
C ALA A 350 -7.72 15.46 22.49
N ALA A 351 -7.50 14.13 22.43
CA ALA A 351 -7.39 13.28 23.62
C ALA A 351 -6.16 13.58 24.50
N ALA A 352 -5.20 14.38 24.03
CA ALA A 352 -4.05 14.85 24.81
C ALA A 352 -4.30 16.23 25.44
N GLU A 353 -5.37 16.95 25.10
CA GLU A 353 -5.78 18.20 25.73
C GLU A 353 -6.74 17.98 26.91
N ASP A 354 -7.45 16.84 26.92
CA ASP A 354 -8.26 16.41 28.07
C ASP A 354 -7.39 16.16 29.32
N PRO A 355 -7.73 16.75 30.49
CA PRO A 355 -7.04 16.45 31.74
C PRO A 355 -7.33 15.01 32.19
N PRO A 356 -6.39 14.34 32.88
CA PRO A 356 -6.61 12.98 33.37
C PRO A 356 -7.79 12.94 34.37
N PRO A 357 -8.66 11.93 34.31
CA PRO A 357 -9.75 11.77 35.28
C PRO A 357 -9.16 11.45 36.67
N GLY A 358 -8.99 12.48 37.50
CA GLY A 358 -8.45 12.34 38.86
C GLY A 358 -7.97 13.63 39.53
N GLU A 359 -7.60 14.67 38.78
CA GLU A 359 -7.09 15.94 39.36
C GLU A 359 -8.17 17.04 39.48
N GLY A 360 -9.43 16.63 39.58
CA GLY A 360 -10.62 17.49 39.63
C GLY A 360 -11.13 17.79 41.04
N GLY A 361 -10.26 18.30 41.93
CA GLY A 361 -10.65 19.07 43.11
C GLY A 361 -11.47 18.38 44.21
N ASP A 362 -10.78 17.72 45.16
CA ASP A 362 -11.13 17.87 46.57
C ASP A 362 -10.31 19.04 47.14
N ALA A 363 -11.00 20.15 47.44
CA ALA A 363 -10.48 21.28 48.21
C ALA A 363 -11.48 21.57 49.35
N PRO A 364 -11.01 21.92 50.55
CA PRO A 364 -11.75 21.74 51.81
C PRO A 364 -12.88 22.74 52.08
#